data_AF-A0A2K3LRD0-F1
#
_entry.id   AF-A0A2K3LRD0-F1
#
_cell.length_a   1.000
_cell.length_b   1.000
_cell.length_c   1.000
_cell.angle_alpha   90.00
_cell.angle_beta   90.00
_cell.angle_gamma   90.00
#
_symmetry.space_group_name_H-M   'P 1'
#
loop_
_entity.id
_entity.type
_entity.pdbx_description
1 polymer ?
#
loop_
_entity_poly.entity_id
_entity_poly.type
_entity_poly.pdbx_seq_one_letter_code
_entity_poly.pdbx_strand_id
1 'polypeptide(L)'
;MASSTTLKLSLFSVLTLLCFQVVVSVIQHPLDPLTKEEFLSVQTIVHNKYPTSKNKVAFHYIGLDDPDKDLVRRYESLPTLVNIPRKSFVIAIINGQSHEILINLRSKTITSDNVHKGYGFPILSVEEQGVAIELPLKYPPFIASIKKRGLNISEVVCSTFSMGWFGEEENIRTVRVDCFMKESSVNIYVRPISGLTIVVDLGTLKIVEYHDREIETVPTAEKTEYQVSKQSPPFGPKQHSLTIHQPQGPGFQINGNSVSWANWKFHIGFDVRAGIVISLASIYDLEKHKSRHVLYKGYISELFVPYQDPTEEFYFKTFFDSGEFGFGLSTVSLIPNRDCPSNAKFIDVYIHSDDGTPSLLKNAICVFEQYGNIMWRHTETGIPDEYIEESRTEVNLIVRTVVTVGNYDNVLDWEFKTSGSIKPS
;
A
#
# COMPACT_ATOMS: atom_id res chain seq x y z
N MET A 1 -14.28 -2.21 86.63
CA MET A 1 -13.22 -1.40 87.28
C MET A 1 -12.20 -1.00 86.23
N ALA A 2 -11.88 0.30 86.17
CA ALA A 2 -10.71 0.99 85.58
C ALA A 2 -10.03 0.39 84.31
N SER A 3 -10.09 1.02 83.14
CA SER A 3 -9.34 2.22 82.69
C SER A 3 -7.83 1.98 82.47
N SER A 4 -7.36 2.11 81.22
CA SER A 4 -6.26 3.01 80.81
C SER A 4 -5.68 2.68 79.42
N THR A 5 -6.03 3.53 78.45
CA THR A 5 -5.22 4.16 77.40
C THR A 5 -3.79 3.66 77.08
N THR A 6 -3.49 3.49 75.79
CA THR A 6 -2.39 4.22 75.12
C THR A 6 -2.53 4.24 73.59
N LEU A 7 -2.13 5.38 73.04
CA LEU A 7 -2.30 5.87 71.68
C LEU A 7 -0.95 5.81 70.92
N LYS A 8 -1.04 5.77 69.58
CA LYS A 8 0.03 5.99 68.55
C LYS A 8 0.81 4.71 68.17
N LEU A 9 1.08 4.41 66.89
CA LEU A 9 1.59 5.27 65.83
C LEU A 9 1.22 4.64 64.46
N SER A 10 0.67 5.41 63.53
CA SER A 10 0.50 4.98 62.13
C SER A 10 1.85 5.03 61.41
N LEU A 11 2.37 3.89 60.95
CA LEU A 11 3.48 3.84 60.01
C LEU A 11 2.94 3.66 58.59
N PHE A 12 3.15 4.70 57.78
CA PHE A 12 3.07 4.69 56.32
C PHE A 12 3.82 3.48 55.74
N SER A 13 3.13 2.66 54.94
CA SER A 13 3.78 1.79 53.97
C SER A 13 3.23 2.14 52.58
N VAL A 14 3.92 3.06 51.92
CA VAL A 14 3.78 3.27 50.47
C VAL A 14 4.59 2.14 49.84
N LEU A 15 3.90 1.05 49.49
CA LEU A 15 4.47 0.00 48.66
C LEU A 15 4.45 0.53 47.23
N THR A 16 5.58 1.09 46.79
CA THR A 16 5.83 1.42 45.39
C THR A 16 5.79 0.14 44.57
N LEU A 17 4.66 -0.07 43.88
CA LEU A 17 4.52 -1.05 42.82
C LEU A 17 5.43 -0.60 41.66
N LEU A 18 6.68 -1.03 41.66
CA LEU A 18 7.53 -1.02 40.48
C LEU A 18 6.94 -2.06 39.51
N CYS A 19 5.95 -1.63 38.72
CA CYS A 19 5.62 -2.30 37.48
C CYS A 19 6.87 -2.26 36.60
N PHE A 20 7.66 -3.32 36.65
CA PHE A 20 8.54 -3.66 35.53
C PHE A 20 7.62 -3.88 34.33
N GLN A 21 7.44 -2.84 33.52
CA GLN A 21 7.08 -3.03 32.13
C GLN A 21 8.21 -3.84 31.55
N VAL A 22 8.02 -5.16 31.47
CA VAL A 22 8.79 -5.98 30.55
C VAL A 22 8.44 -5.43 29.19
N VAL A 23 9.29 -4.53 28.70
CA VAL A 23 9.32 -4.17 27.28
C VAL A 23 9.66 -5.48 26.60
N VAL A 24 8.63 -6.20 26.15
CA VAL A 24 8.82 -7.28 25.19
C VAL A 24 9.37 -6.56 23.96
N SER A 25 10.69 -6.52 23.85
CA SER A 25 11.35 -6.15 22.61
C SER A 25 10.92 -7.22 21.63
N VAL A 26 9.90 -6.89 20.84
CA VAL A 26 9.56 -7.66 19.65
C VAL A 26 10.83 -7.62 18.82
N ILE A 27 11.50 -8.77 18.71
CA ILE A 27 12.70 -8.90 17.89
C ILE A 27 12.25 -8.60 16.47
N GLN A 28 12.71 -7.47 15.93
CA GLN A 28 12.41 -7.06 14.57
C GLN A 28 12.95 -8.12 13.61
N HIS A 29 12.09 -8.65 12.76
CA HIS A 29 12.50 -9.59 11.72
C HIS A 29 13.25 -8.82 10.62
N PRO A 30 14.31 -9.40 10.01
CA PRO A 30 15.11 -8.72 8.99
C PRO A 30 14.32 -8.24 7.76
N LEU A 31 13.16 -8.84 7.51
CA LEU A 31 12.24 -8.50 6.40
C LEU A 31 11.06 -7.62 6.82
N ASP A 32 10.97 -7.20 8.08
CA ASP A 32 9.90 -6.29 8.52
C ASP A 32 9.94 -4.99 7.72
N PRO A 33 8.76 -4.41 7.36
CA PRO A 33 8.70 -3.10 6.73
C PRO A 33 9.41 -2.04 7.60
N LEU A 34 9.82 -0.94 6.98
CA LEU A 34 10.46 0.15 7.71
C LEU A 34 9.52 0.70 8.78
N THR A 35 10.03 0.89 10.00
CA THR A 35 9.25 1.49 11.08
C THR A 35 9.23 3.02 10.96
N LYS A 36 8.34 3.66 11.72
CA LYS A 36 8.30 5.13 11.84
C LYS A 36 9.67 5.71 12.20
N GLU A 37 10.35 5.12 13.17
CA GLU A 37 11.67 5.56 13.64
C GLU A 37 12.73 5.43 12.55
N GLU A 38 12.62 4.41 11.70
CA GLU A 38 13.54 4.20 10.59
C GLU A 38 13.34 5.22 9.47
N PHE A 39 12.10 5.54 9.10
CA PHE A 39 11.80 6.64 8.18
C PHE A 39 12.35 7.98 8.72
N LEU A 40 12.11 8.31 9.99
CA LEU A 40 12.66 9.52 10.62
C LEU A 40 14.20 9.52 10.61
N SER A 41 14.82 8.35 10.83
CA SER A 41 16.28 8.22 10.77
C SER A 41 16.80 8.44 9.35
N VAL A 42 16.14 7.90 8.32
CA VAL A 42 16.49 8.14 6.91
C VAL A 42 16.39 9.63 6.58
N GLN A 43 15.25 10.26 6.90
CA GLN A 43 15.01 11.69 6.69
C GLN A 43 16.12 12.52 7.32
N THR A 44 16.44 12.26 8.59
CA THR A 44 17.50 12.96 9.32
C THR A 44 18.87 12.79 8.67
N ILE A 45 19.24 11.56 8.30
CA ILE A 45 20.55 11.25 7.70
C ILE A 45 20.73 11.97 6.36
N VAL A 46 19.70 11.95 5.51
CA VAL A 46 19.74 12.60 4.18
C VAL A 46 19.77 14.13 4.35
N HIS A 47 18.94 14.71 5.21
CA HIS A 47 18.96 16.16 5.45
C HIS A 47 20.23 16.67 6.12
N ASN A 48 20.94 15.84 6.91
CA ASN A 48 22.25 16.22 7.44
C ASN A 48 23.28 16.40 6.32
N LYS A 49 23.25 15.54 5.29
CA LYS A 49 24.12 15.67 4.11
C LYS A 49 23.63 16.78 3.16
N TYR A 50 22.31 16.89 2.99
CA TYR A 50 21.64 17.85 2.11
C TYR A 50 20.66 18.73 2.89
N PRO A 51 21.15 19.75 3.63
CA PRO A 51 20.27 20.64 4.39
C PRO A 51 19.27 21.34 3.47
N THR A 52 17.99 21.31 3.85
CA THR A 52 16.87 21.91 3.08
C THR A 52 16.98 23.44 2.95
N SER A 53 17.75 24.09 3.82
CA SER A 53 18.07 25.52 3.70
C SER A 53 18.93 25.87 2.48
N LYS A 54 19.61 24.89 1.89
CA LYS A 54 20.50 25.06 0.73
C LYS A 54 20.14 24.17 -0.46
N ASN A 55 19.35 23.14 -0.25
CA ASN A 55 19.03 22.13 -1.25
C ASN A 55 17.52 21.95 -1.35
N LYS A 56 17.04 21.72 -2.58
CA LYS A 56 15.70 21.16 -2.80
C LYS A 56 15.84 19.65 -2.75
N VAL A 57 15.16 19.00 -1.80
CA VAL A 57 15.21 17.55 -1.57
C VAL A 57 13.78 17.03 -1.60
N ALA A 58 13.51 16.06 -2.47
CA ALA A 58 12.26 15.31 -2.52
C ALA A 58 12.56 13.80 -2.51
N PHE A 59 11.92 13.05 -1.64
CA PHE A 59 12.02 11.60 -1.52
C PHE A 59 10.93 10.96 -2.37
N HIS A 60 11.34 10.17 -3.37
CA HIS A 60 10.43 9.47 -4.28
C HIS A 60 10.33 7.97 -3.96
N TYR A 61 11.33 7.43 -3.25
CA TYR A 61 11.29 6.08 -2.71
C TYR A 61 12.13 6.01 -1.44
N ILE A 62 11.57 5.43 -0.39
CA ILE A 62 12.31 4.99 0.80
C ILE A 62 11.81 3.58 1.13
N GLY A 63 12.70 2.59 0.98
CA GLY A 63 12.38 1.20 1.27
C GLY A 63 13.54 0.42 1.86
N LEU A 64 13.27 -0.83 2.22
CA LEU A 64 14.27 -1.75 2.73
C LEU A 64 15.17 -2.19 1.56
N ASP A 65 16.49 -2.07 1.73
CA ASP A 65 17.44 -2.73 0.82
C ASP A 65 17.45 -4.22 1.15
N ASP A 66 17.13 -5.06 0.15
CA ASP A 66 16.90 -6.49 0.36
C ASP A 66 18.13 -7.16 0.98
N PRO A 67 18.00 -7.80 2.16
CA PRO A 67 19.11 -8.52 2.75
C PRO A 67 19.47 -9.74 1.89
N ASP A 68 20.76 -10.08 1.89
CA ASP A 68 21.26 -11.28 1.22
C ASP A 68 20.47 -12.54 1.63
N LYS A 69 20.06 -13.32 0.64
CA LYS A 69 19.20 -14.48 0.84
C LYS A 69 19.83 -15.51 1.75
N ASP A 70 21.13 -15.76 1.64
CA ASP A 70 21.83 -16.76 2.45
C ASP A 70 21.98 -16.28 3.90
N LEU A 71 22.09 -14.97 4.13
CA LEU A 71 21.99 -14.39 5.47
C LEU A 71 20.60 -14.61 6.07
N VAL A 72 19.52 -14.36 5.32
CA VAL A 72 18.14 -14.58 5.79
C VAL A 72 17.89 -16.05 6.09
N ARG A 73 18.32 -16.98 5.23
CA ARG A 73 18.19 -18.43 5.48
C ARG A 73 18.94 -18.88 6.73
N ARG A 74 20.14 -18.33 6.96
CA ARG A 74 20.88 -18.59 8.21
C ARG A 74 20.16 -18.01 9.42
N TYR A 75 19.58 -16.81 9.30
CA TYR A 75 18.78 -16.19 10.35
C TYR A 75 17.54 -17.04 10.70
N GLU A 76 16.82 -17.61 9.72
CA GLU A 76 15.68 -18.50 10.00
C GLU A 76 16.05 -19.70 10.89
N SER A 77 17.28 -20.22 10.75
CA SER A 77 17.78 -21.34 11.55
C SER A 77 18.35 -20.91 12.90
N LEU A 78 18.94 -19.72 12.97
CA LEU A 78 19.69 -19.21 14.12
C LEU A 78 19.39 -17.71 14.38
N PRO A 79 18.13 -17.36 14.71
CA PRO A 79 17.68 -15.96 14.74
C PRO A 79 18.36 -15.10 15.82
N THR A 80 18.93 -15.73 16.85
CA THR A 80 19.65 -15.04 17.93
C THR A 80 21.14 -14.88 17.67
N LEU A 81 21.72 -15.59 16.69
CA LEU A 81 23.16 -15.59 16.42
C LEU A 81 23.53 -14.85 15.12
N VAL A 82 22.60 -14.77 14.17
CA VAL A 82 22.83 -14.13 12.88
C VAL A 82 22.37 -12.68 12.96
N ASN A 83 23.31 -11.74 12.86
CA ASN A 83 23.00 -10.32 12.83
C ASN A 83 23.03 -9.82 11.37
N ILE A 84 21.85 -9.50 10.83
CA ILE A 84 21.71 -8.93 9.48
C ILE A 84 21.73 -7.40 9.58
N PRO A 85 22.61 -6.70 8.83
CA PRO A 85 22.60 -5.24 8.82
C PRO A 85 21.32 -4.75 8.16
N ARG A 86 20.54 -3.93 8.88
CA ARG A 86 19.33 -3.31 8.35
C ARG A 86 19.71 -2.07 7.53
N LYS A 87 19.37 -2.09 6.24
CA LYS A 87 19.73 -1.06 5.27
C LYS A 87 18.48 -0.53 4.59
N SER A 88 18.50 0.75 4.24
CA SER A 88 17.45 1.38 3.44
C SER A 88 18.04 1.88 2.13
N PHE A 89 17.35 1.59 1.03
CA PHE A 89 17.60 2.18 -0.27
C PHE A 89 16.64 3.35 -0.47
N VAL A 90 17.18 4.46 -0.94
CA VAL A 90 16.45 5.72 -1.10
C VAL A 90 16.68 6.24 -2.51
N ILE A 91 15.59 6.64 -3.17
CA ILE A 91 15.64 7.43 -4.40
C ILE A 91 15.10 8.82 -4.07
N ALA A 92 15.95 9.84 -4.24
CA ALA A 92 15.58 11.23 -3.97
C ALA A 92 15.96 12.13 -5.15
N ILE A 93 15.14 13.12 -5.47
CA ILE A 93 15.51 14.20 -6.38
C ILE A 93 16.11 15.32 -5.53
N ILE A 94 17.40 15.60 -5.76
CA ILE A 94 18.16 16.62 -5.04
C ILE A 94 18.67 17.64 -6.06
N ASN A 95 18.21 18.89 -5.94
CA ASN A 95 18.57 19.99 -6.85
C ASN A 95 18.37 19.63 -8.35
N GLY A 96 17.34 18.85 -8.65
CA GLY A 96 17.01 18.43 -10.03
C GLY A 96 17.76 17.19 -10.53
N GLN A 97 18.56 16.53 -9.71
CA GLN A 97 19.23 15.27 -10.05
C GLN A 97 18.65 14.10 -9.24
N SER A 98 18.47 12.94 -9.87
CA SER A 98 18.05 11.72 -9.17
C SER A 98 19.24 11.06 -8.48
N HIS A 99 19.16 10.95 -7.16
CA HIS A 99 20.16 10.29 -6.32
C HIS A 99 19.67 8.92 -5.85
N GLU A 100 20.55 7.93 -5.92
CA GLU A 100 20.42 6.60 -5.35
C GLU A 100 21.30 6.52 -4.09
N ILE A 101 20.68 6.47 -2.92
CA ILE A 101 21.35 6.56 -1.62
C ILE A 101 21.11 5.27 -0.84
N LEU A 102 22.19 4.61 -0.42
CA LEU A 102 22.12 3.43 0.44
C LEU A 102 22.55 3.78 1.86
N ILE A 103 21.68 3.54 2.83
CA ILE A 103 21.86 3.90 4.23
C ILE A 103 21.93 2.64 5.10
N ASN A 104 22.95 2.53 5.95
CA ASN A 104 22.95 1.56 7.04
C ASN A 104 22.26 2.18 8.26
N LEU A 105 21.09 1.67 8.62
CA LEU A 105 20.23 2.23 9.67
C LEU A 105 20.80 2.02 11.07
N ARG A 106 21.62 0.98 11.27
CA ARG A 106 22.25 0.70 12.56
C ARG A 106 23.39 1.68 12.86
N SER A 107 24.30 1.87 11.90
CA SER A 107 25.41 2.83 12.05
C SER A 107 24.98 4.27 11.78
N LYS A 108 23.78 4.49 11.21
CA LYS A 108 23.25 5.79 10.80
C LYS A 108 24.16 6.52 9.80
N THR A 109 24.69 5.77 8.83
CA THR A 109 25.65 6.27 7.85
C THR A 109 25.18 5.99 6.42
N ILE A 110 25.39 6.97 5.53
CA ILE A 110 25.30 6.77 4.09
C ILE A 110 26.49 5.93 3.65
N THR A 111 26.20 4.78 3.03
CA THR A 111 27.20 3.83 2.52
C THR A 111 27.49 4.03 1.04
N SER A 112 26.53 4.52 0.26
CA SER A 112 26.71 4.98 -1.11
C SER A 112 25.73 6.09 -1.44
N ASP A 113 26.11 6.97 -2.37
CA ASP A 113 25.27 8.05 -2.88
C ASP A 113 25.73 8.35 -4.31
N ASN A 114 24.93 7.91 -5.28
CA ASN A 114 25.25 8.02 -6.69
C ASN A 114 24.16 8.82 -7.41
N VAL A 115 24.55 9.60 -8.42
CA VAL A 115 23.58 10.24 -9.32
C VAL A 115 23.23 9.26 -10.44
N HIS A 116 21.94 8.97 -10.61
CA HIS A 116 21.44 8.21 -11.75
C HIS A 116 21.61 9.04 -13.03
N LYS A 117 22.27 8.45 -14.04
CA LYS A 117 22.57 9.10 -15.33
C LYS A 117 21.85 8.45 -16.51
N GLY A 118 21.11 7.36 -16.27
CA GLY A 118 20.35 6.67 -17.30
C GLY A 118 19.03 7.38 -17.64
N TYR A 119 18.24 6.74 -18.50
CA TYR A 119 16.87 7.15 -18.77
C TYR A 119 15.94 6.85 -17.59
N GLY A 120 14.75 7.46 -17.63
CA GLY A 120 13.69 7.24 -16.65
C GLY A 120 13.85 8.07 -15.39
N PHE A 121 12.72 8.24 -14.71
CA PHE A 121 12.61 9.03 -13.49
C PHE A 121 11.97 8.21 -12.36
N PRO A 122 12.11 8.65 -11.11
CA PRO A 122 11.49 7.97 -9.96
C PRO A 122 9.95 8.04 -10.00
N ILE A 123 9.32 7.23 -9.14
CA ILE A 123 7.88 7.29 -8.79
C ILE A 123 7.47 8.75 -8.52
N LEU A 124 6.30 9.17 -8.99
CA LEU A 124 5.77 10.50 -8.74
C LEU A 124 5.38 10.66 -7.26
N SER A 125 5.76 11.78 -6.63
CA SER A 125 5.28 12.08 -5.28
C SER A 125 3.82 12.56 -5.29
N VAL A 126 3.12 12.40 -4.18
CA VAL A 126 1.74 12.88 -4.05
C VAL A 126 1.70 14.41 -4.07
N GLU A 127 2.69 15.05 -3.46
CA GLU A 127 2.77 16.50 -3.32
C GLU A 127 3.06 17.20 -4.65
N GLU A 128 3.97 16.67 -5.49
CA GLU A 128 4.24 17.29 -6.80
C GLU A 128 3.04 17.16 -7.74
N GLN A 129 2.31 16.03 -7.67
CA GLN A 129 1.05 15.84 -8.38
C GLN A 129 -0.01 16.84 -7.90
N GLY A 130 -0.13 17.02 -6.58
CA GLY A 130 -1.03 18.01 -5.97
C GLY A 130 -0.76 19.44 -6.42
N VAL A 131 0.51 19.82 -6.62
CA VAL A 131 0.84 21.13 -7.21
C VAL A 131 0.52 21.18 -8.70
N ALA A 132 0.84 20.13 -9.46
CA ALA A 132 0.63 20.08 -10.90
C ALA A 132 -0.85 20.22 -11.30
N ILE A 133 -1.77 19.56 -10.58
CA ILE A 133 -3.21 19.62 -10.88
C ILE A 133 -3.84 20.99 -10.62
N GLU A 134 -3.19 21.84 -9.83
CA GLU A 134 -3.65 23.21 -9.53
C GLU A 134 -3.20 24.23 -10.58
N LEU A 135 -2.21 23.90 -11.42
CA LEU A 135 -1.67 24.82 -12.42
C LEU A 135 -2.72 25.25 -13.46
N PRO A 136 -3.54 24.36 -14.05
CA PRO A 136 -4.55 24.75 -15.04
C PRO A 136 -5.53 25.78 -14.47
N LEU A 137 -5.94 25.64 -13.21
CA LEU A 137 -6.94 26.50 -12.57
C LEU A 137 -6.51 27.97 -12.47
N LYS A 138 -5.20 28.24 -12.58
CA LYS A 138 -4.59 29.58 -12.55
C LYS A 138 -4.05 30.01 -13.91
N TYR A 139 -4.14 29.15 -14.93
CA TYR A 139 -3.54 29.37 -16.24
C TYR A 139 -4.50 30.13 -17.17
N PRO A 140 -4.18 31.37 -17.59
CA PRO A 140 -5.13 32.20 -18.34
C PRO A 140 -5.69 31.56 -19.62
N PRO A 141 -4.89 30.84 -20.44
CA PRO A 141 -5.42 30.11 -21.59
C PRO A 141 -6.45 29.04 -21.19
N PHE A 142 -6.20 28.27 -20.14
CA PHE A 142 -7.15 27.25 -19.66
C PHE A 142 -8.45 27.89 -19.15
N ILE A 143 -8.35 28.95 -18.35
CA ILE A 143 -9.51 29.70 -17.85
C ILE A 143 -10.37 30.20 -19.02
N ALA A 144 -9.75 30.71 -20.09
CA ALA A 144 -10.45 31.13 -21.30
C ALA A 144 -11.18 29.95 -21.99
N SER A 145 -10.54 28.79 -22.08
CA SER A 145 -11.12 27.56 -22.67
C SER A 145 -12.29 27.00 -21.87
N ILE A 146 -12.22 27.06 -20.53
CA ILE A 146 -13.33 26.69 -19.63
C ILE A 146 -14.50 27.66 -19.80
N LYS A 147 -14.23 28.97 -19.86
CA LYS A 147 -15.25 30.00 -20.12
C LYS A 147 -15.89 29.83 -21.50
N LYS A 148 -15.12 29.50 -22.53
CA LYS A 148 -15.59 29.23 -23.89
C LYS A 148 -16.58 28.05 -23.93
N ARG A 149 -16.39 27.05 -23.06
CA ARG A 149 -17.28 25.91 -22.87
C ARG A 149 -18.48 26.19 -21.96
N GLY A 150 -18.55 27.38 -21.34
CA GLY A 150 -19.61 27.73 -20.39
C GLY A 150 -19.52 26.96 -19.07
N LEU A 151 -18.36 26.39 -18.74
CA LEU A 151 -18.16 25.58 -17.53
C LEU A 151 -17.75 26.43 -16.32
N ASN A 152 -18.08 25.97 -15.11
CA ASN A 152 -17.69 26.65 -13.88
C ASN A 152 -16.30 26.21 -13.43
N ILE A 153 -15.31 27.11 -13.51
CA ILE A 153 -13.91 26.84 -13.12
C ILE A 153 -13.77 26.37 -11.65
N SER A 154 -14.64 26.83 -10.75
CA SER A 154 -14.60 26.43 -9.33
C SER A 154 -15.04 24.98 -9.09
N GLU A 155 -15.61 24.33 -10.09
CA GLU A 155 -16.06 22.92 -10.06
C GLU A 155 -15.18 22.01 -10.92
N VAL A 156 -14.07 22.53 -11.44
CA VAL A 156 -13.08 21.77 -12.20
C VAL A 156 -12.07 21.14 -11.26
N VAL A 157 -11.81 19.85 -11.44
CA VAL A 157 -10.76 19.09 -10.76
C VAL A 157 -9.87 18.47 -11.82
N CYS A 158 -8.55 18.48 -11.62
CA CYS A 158 -7.61 17.90 -12.57
C CYS A 158 -6.85 16.70 -11.97
N SER A 159 -6.28 15.87 -12.84
CA SER A 159 -5.48 14.71 -12.50
C SER A 159 -4.24 14.67 -13.39
N THR A 160 -3.13 14.18 -12.84
CA THR A 160 -1.88 13.94 -13.57
C THR A 160 -1.86 12.55 -14.17
N PHE A 161 -1.27 12.42 -15.35
CA PHE A 161 -1.09 11.18 -16.08
C PHE A 161 0.33 11.12 -16.63
N SER A 162 1.05 10.02 -16.36
CA SER A 162 2.38 9.76 -16.92
C SER A 162 2.31 9.69 -18.44
N MET A 163 3.37 10.18 -19.10
CA MET A 163 3.42 10.26 -20.56
C MET A 163 4.24 9.13 -21.21
N GLY A 164 5.04 8.38 -20.46
CA GLY A 164 5.94 7.39 -21.05
C GLY A 164 7.01 8.03 -21.95
N TRP A 165 7.36 7.36 -23.04
CA TRP A 165 8.38 7.78 -24.00
C TRP A 165 7.99 7.35 -25.42
N PHE A 166 8.14 8.24 -26.41
CA PHE A 166 7.66 8.07 -27.79
C PHE A 166 8.75 8.21 -28.86
N GLY A 167 10.03 8.12 -28.47
CA GLY A 167 11.18 8.20 -29.39
C GLY A 167 11.92 9.53 -29.37
N GLU A 168 11.46 10.49 -28.57
CA GLU A 168 12.10 11.79 -28.37
C GLU A 168 13.47 11.66 -27.68
N GLU A 169 14.37 12.61 -27.99
CA GLU A 169 15.69 12.73 -27.33
C GLU A 169 15.61 13.42 -25.97
N GLU A 170 14.62 14.30 -25.79
CA GLU A 170 14.44 15.06 -24.54
C GLU A 170 14.04 14.12 -23.40
N ASN A 171 14.73 14.23 -22.27
CA ASN A 171 14.45 13.45 -21.07
C ASN A 171 14.07 14.41 -19.94
N ILE A 172 12.79 14.81 -19.92
CA ILE A 172 12.22 15.81 -19.00
C ILE A 172 11.06 15.16 -18.25
N ARG A 173 10.86 15.53 -16.98
CA ARG A 173 9.79 15.01 -16.10
C ARG A 173 8.44 15.63 -16.44
N THR A 174 7.90 15.29 -17.59
CA THR A 174 6.60 15.81 -18.04
C THR A 174 5.45 14.85 -17.73
N VAL A 175 4.29 15.44 -17.42
CA VAL A 175 3.02 14.73 -17.28
C VAL A 175 1.93 15.44 -18.08
N ARG A 176 0.95 14.67 -18.53
CA ARG A 176 -0.31 15.22 -19.02
C ARG A 176 -1.23 15.53 -17.85
N VAL A 177 -1.95 16.64 -17.94
CA VAL A 177 -2.97 17.01 -16.96
C VAL A 177 -4.32 17.04 -17.66
N ASP A 178 -5.21 16.13 -17.29
CA ASP A 178 -6.61 16.20 -17.75
C ASP A 178 -7.50 16.69 -16.63
N CYS A 179 -8.58 17.38 -17.01
CA CYS A 179 -9.50 18.01 -16.07
C CYS A 179 -10.92 17.50 -16.27
N PHE A 180 -11.70 17.54 -15.19
CA PHE A 180 -13.00 16.91 -15.05
C PHE A 180 -13.96 17.85 -14.33
N MET A 181 -15.25 17.71 -14.59
CA MET A 181 -16.29 18.44 -13.85
C MET A 181 -16.77 17.63 -12.64
N LYS A 182 -16.76 18.27 -11.46
CA LYS A 182 -17.31 17.70 -10.22
C LYS A 182 -18.78 18.06 -10.04
N GLU A 183 -19.08 19.34 -9.79
CA GLU A 183 -20.44 19.85 -9.52
C GLU A 183 -21.15 19.01 -8.43
N SER A 184 -22.23 18.31 -8.79
CA SER A 184 -23.09 17.54 -7.89
C SER A 184 -22.65 16.09 -7.65
N SER A 185 -21.62 15.59 -8.34
CA SER A 185 -21.12 14.22 -8.16
C SER A 185 -19.63 14.19 -7.86
N VAL A 186 -19.21 13.24 -7.02
CA VAL A 186 -17.78 12.99 -6.76
C VAL A 186 -17.15 12.09 -7.83
N ASN A 187 -17.95 11.50 -8.72
CA ASN A 187 -17.48 10.64 -9.80
C ASN A 187 -16.91 11.47 -10.97
N ILE A 188 -15.75 12.11 -10.74
CA ILE A 188 -15.16 13.03 -11.70
C ILE A 188 -14.71 12.34 -13.00
N TYR A 189 -14.23 11.09 -12.92
CA TYR A 189 -13.63 10.40 -14.07
C TYR A 189 -14.61 10.12 -15.22
N VAL A 190 -15.93 10.08 -14.94
CA VAL A 190 -16.96 9.92 -15.99
C VAL A 190 -17.38 11.26 -16.62
N ARG A 191 -16.81 12.38 -16.16
CA ARG A 191 -17.14 13.74 -16.64
C ARG A 191 -15.89 14.49 -17.14
N PRO A 192 -15.16 13.95 -18.15
CA PRO A 192 -13.97 14.59 -18.68
C PRO A 192 -14.28 15.89 -19.41
N ILE A 193 -13.35 16.83 -19.33
CA ILE A 193 -13.28 18.01 -20.20
C ILE A 193 -12.30 17.68 -21.32
N SER A 194 -12.79 16.94 -22.33
CA SER A 194 -11.96 16.43 -23.43
C SER A 194 -11.52 17.50 -24.43
N GLY A 195 -10.50 17.17 -25.21
CA GLY A 195 -10.01 18.00 -26.32
C GLY A 195 -9.00 19.07 -25.88
N LEU A 196 -8.43 18.94 -24.69
CA LEU A 196 -7.38 19.82 -24.17
C LEU A 196 -6.06 19.04 -24.03
N THR A 197 -4.99 19.55 -24.63
CA THR A 197 -3.63 19.11 -24.34
C THR A 197 -3.02 20.06 -23.32
N ILE A 198 -2.60 19.53 -22.17
CA ILE A 198 -1.92 20.28 -21.11
C ILE A 198 -0.72 19.46 -20.66
N VAL A 199 0.49 19.95 -20.89
CA VAL A 199 1.73 19.30 -20.44
C VAL A 199 2.37 20.14 -19.36
N VAL A 200 2.67 19.50 -18.24
CA VAL A 200 3.36 20.11 -17.09
C VAL A 200 4.74 19.48 -16.94
N ASP A 201 5.77 20.32 -16.84
CA ASP A 201 7.10 19.91 -16.38
C ASP A 201 7.14 19.94 -14.85
N LEU A 202 7.30 18.78 -14.22
CA LEU A 202 7.37 18.62 -12.76
C LEU A 202 8.67 19.14 -12.16
N GLY A 203 9.75 19.25 -12.95
CA GLY A 203 11.01 19.83 -12.49
C GLY A 203 10.92 21.35 -12.27
N THR A 204 10.18 22.05 -13.14
CA THR A 204 9.95 23.50 -13.03
C THR A 204 8.60 23.87 -12.44
N LEU A 205 7.68 22.91 -12.30
CA LEU A 205 6.28 23.07 -11.88
C LEU A 205 5.54 24.12 -12.72
N LYS A 206 5.64 23.99 -14.05
CA LYS A 206 5.03 24.90 -15.02
C LYS A 206 4.33 24.13 -16.14
N ILE A 207 3.24 24.71 -16.64
CA ILE A 207 2.64 24.29 -17.91
C ILE A 207 3.61 24.72 -19.03
N VAL A 208 4.11 23.74 -19.78
CA VAL A 208 5.07 23.93 -20.87
C VAL A 208 4.43 23.77 -22.25
N GLU A 209 3.27 23.12 -22.34
CA GLU A 209 2.49 23.00 -23.57
C GLU A 209 0.99 23.13 -23.26
N TYR A 210 0.27 23.82 -24.14
CA TYR A 210 -1.18 23.98 -24.05
C TYR A 210 -1.83 24.11 -25.42
N HIS A 211 -2.72 23.19 -25.78
CA HIS A 211 -3.55 23.27 -26.98
C HIS A 211 -5.03 22.99 -26.65
N ASP A 212 -5.92 23.94 -26.98
CA ASP A 212 -7.37 23.71 -27.00
C ASP A 212 -7.77 23.21 -28.40
N ARG A 213 -7.85 21.89 -28.56
CA ARG A 213 -8.02 21.22 -29.86
C ARG A 213 -9.47 21.12 -30.27
N GLU A 214 -10.31 20.62 -29.37
CA GLU A 214 -11.69 20.23 -29.66
C GLU A 214 -12.62 20.60 -28.50
N ILE A 215 -13.87 20.96 -28.83
CA ILE A 215 -14.90 21.22 -27.83
C ILE A 215 -15.86 20.05 -27.84
N GLU A 216 -15.72 19.19 -26.85
CA GLU A 216 -16.64 18.10 -26.58
C GLU A 216 -17.64 18.46 -25.47
N THR A 217 -18.82 17.85 -25.53
CA THR A 217 -19.83 18.05 -24.48
C THR A 217 -19.45 17.23 -23.25
N VAL A 218 -19.35 17.88 -22.09
CA VAL A 218 -19.11 17.18 -20.82
C VAL A 218 -20.32 16.29 -20.50
N PRO A 219 -20.14 14.99 -20.21
CA PRO A 219 -21.23 14.12 -19.78
C PRO A 219 -21.99 14.65 -18.57
N THR A 220 -23.28 14.30 -18.49
CA THR A 220 -24.15 14.70 -17.36
C THR A 220 -23.68 14.07 -16.04
N ALA A 221 -23.95 14.75 -14.91
CA ALA A 221 -23.80 14.18 -13.56
C ALA A 221 -25.00 13.32 -13.14
N GLU A 222 -26.05 13.26 -13.94
CA GLU A 222 -27.22 12.45 -13.62
C GLU A 222 -26.83 10.96 -13.56
N LYS A 223 -27.16 10.28 -12.46
CA LYS A 223 -26.93 8.84 -12.25
C LYS A 223 -25.45 8.42 -12.29
N THR A 224 -24.52 9.33 -12.02
CA THR A 224 -23.09 9.01 -11.90
C THR A 224 -22.66 8.70 -10.46
N GLU A 225 -23.46 9.06 -9.47
CA GLU A 225 -23.08 9.02 -8.06
C GLU A 225 -23.14 7.60 -7.46
N TYR A 226 -22.09 7.22 -6.74
CA TYR A 226 -21.92 5.89 -6.14
C TYR A 226 -22.08 5.89 -4.61
N GLN A 227 -22.03 7.07 -3.97
CA GLN A 227 -22.22 7.18 -2.54
C GLN A 227 -23.70 7.01 -2.17
N VAL A 228 -24.02 5.98 -1.37
CA VAL A 228 -25.40 5.74 -0.89
C VAL A 228 -26.01 6.96 -0.19
N SER A 229 -25.21 7.79 0.48
CA SER A 229 -25.64 9.02 1.16
C SER A 229 -26.11 10.12 0.20
N LYS A 230 -25.82 10.00 -1.09
CA LYS A 230 -26.17 10.94 -2.16
C LYS A 230 -27.15 10.34 -3.17
N GLN A 231 -27.48 9.05 -3.04
CA GLN A 231 -28.47 8.37 -3.86
C GLN A 231 -29.88 8.50 -3.27
N SER A 232 -30.87 8.29 -4.11
CA SER A 232 -32.29 8.27 -3.75
C SER A 232 -32.92 6.91 -4.08
N PRO A 233 -34.04 6.55 -3.40
CA PRO A 233 -34.80 5.35 -3.73
C PRO A 233 -35.27 5.30 -5.20
N PRO A 234 -35.53 4.10 -5.74
CA PRO A 234 -35.57 2.82 -5.05
C PRO A 234 -34.19 2.18 -4.83
N PHE A 235 -34.01 1.54 -3.67
CA PHE A 235 -32.87 0.67 -3.40
C PHE A 235 -33.28 -0.80 -3.44
N GLY A 236 -32.44 -1.67 -4.00
CA GLY A 236 -32.70 -3.10 -3.96
C GLY A 236 -31.78 -3.93 -4.85
N PRO A 237 -31.89 -5.27 -4.76
CA PRO A 237 -32.72 -6.01 -3.82
C PRO A 237 -32.20 -5.95 -2.38
N LYS A 238 -33.08 -6.14 -1.38
CA LYS A 238 -32.66 -6.23 0.02
C LYS A 238 -31.81 -7.48 0.23
N GLN A 239 -30.65 -7.31 0.84
CA GLN A 239 -29.76 -8.42 1.23
C GLN A 239 -29.95 -8.73 2.72
N HIS A 240 -30.04 -10.03 3.08
CA HIS A 240 -30.15 -10.45 4.47
C HIS A 240 -28.79 -10.38 5.16
N SER A 241 -28.76 -9.91 6.40
CA SER A 241 -27.54 -9.84 7.21
C SER A 241 -27.06 -11.22 7.66
N LEU A 242 -25.74 -11.36 7.83
CA LEU A 242 -25.07 -12.53 8.40
C LEU A 242 -24.13 -12.10 9.54
N THR A 243 -24.00 -12.94 10.57
CA THR A 243 -23.01 -12.75 11.65
C THR A 243 -22.07 -13.95 11.69
N ILE A 244 -20.76 -13.69 11.78
CA ILE A 244 -19.70 -14.71 11.89
C ILE A 244 -19.14 -14.67 13.31
N HIS A 245 -19.01 -15.84 13.94
CA HIS A 245 -18.41 -15.97 15.28
C HIS A 245 -17.47 -17.18 15.33
N GLN A 246 -16.25 -16.97 15.84
CA GLN A 246 -15.24 -18.01 16.06
C GLN A 246 -15.09 -18.25 17.58
N PRO A 247 -15.64 -19.35 18.15
CA PRO A 247 -15.68 -19.55 19.60
C PRO A 247 -14.31 -19.61 20.27
N GLN A 248 -13.28 -20.05 19.54
CA GLN A 248 -11.90 -20.17 20.03
C GLN A 248 -10.99 -19.04 19.52
N GLY A 249 -11.56 -18.01 18.89
CA GLY A 249 -10.82 -16.99 18.17
C GLY A 249 -10.29 -17.47 16.81
N PRO A 250 -9.46 -16.65 16.13
CA PRO A 250 -8.89 -16.99 14.84
C PRO A 250 -7.90 -18.16 14.94
N GLY A 251 -7.87 -19.02 13.92
CA GLY A 251 -6.90 -20.12 13.81
C GLY A 251 -5.48 -19.68 13.44
N PHE A 252 -5.28 -18.39 13.17
CA PHE A 252 -3.97 -17.79 12.89
C PHE A 252 -3.47 -16.94 14.05
N GLN A 253 -2.14 -16.87 14.17
CA GLN A 253 -1.42 -15.98 15.07
C GLN A 253 -0.50 -15.07 14.27
N ILE A 254 -0.45 -13.80 14.65
CA ILE A 254 0.43 -12.79 14.07
C ILE A 254 1.38 -12.31 15.17
N ASN A 255 2.68 -12.58 15.02
CA ASN A 255 3.73 -12.08 15.91
C ASN A 255 4.63 -11.11 15.14
N GLY A 256 4.47 -9.81 15.42
CA GLY A 256 4.99 -8.76 14.53
C GLY A 256 4.36 -8.90 13.15
N ASN A 257 5.18 -9.24 12.15
CA ASN A 257 4.73 -9.51 10.78
C ASN A 257 4.82 -11.00 10.40
N SER A 258 5.14 -11.88 11.34
CA SER A 258 5.20 -13.34 11.12
C SER A 258 3.86 -13.99 11.40
N VAL A 259 3.34 -14.72 10.42
CA VAL A 259 2.05 -15.43 10.50
C VAL A 259 2.30 -16.92 10.72
N SER A 260 1.56 -17.51 11.65
CA SER A 260 1.43 -18.96 11.82
C SER A 260 -0.05 -19.33 11.72
N TRP A 261 -0.41 -20.21 10.80
CA TRP A 261 -1.78 -20.64 10.58
C TRP A 261 -1.83 -22.07 10.06
N ALA A 262 -2.62 -22.93 10.69
CA ALA A 262 -2.69 -24.35 10.35
C ALA A 262 -1.29 -24.97 10.19
N ASN A 263 -0.94 -25.45 8.98
CA ASN A 263 0.37 -25.98 8.63
C ASN A 263 1.30 -24.96 7.96
N TRP A 264 0.92 -23.69 7.84
CA TRP A 264 1.72 -22.63 7.21
C TRP A 264 2.42 -21.71 8.21
N LYS A 265 3.60 -21.27 7.81
CA LYS A 265 4.29 -20.10 8.36
C LYS A 265 4.81 -19.22 7.22
N PHE A 266 4.63 -17.91 7.34
CA PHE A 266 5.13 -16.93 6.38
C PHE A 266 5.29 -15.55 7.04
N HIS A 267 5.88 -14.60 6.33
CA HIS A 267 6.11 -13.23 6.77
C HIS A 267 5.38 -12.26 5.83
N ILE A 268 4.71 -11.26 6.39
CA ILE A 268 4.02 -10.18 5.66
C ILE A 268 4.92 -8.93 5.67
N GLY A 269 5.57 -8.64 4.56
CA GLY A 269 6.26 -7.39 4.31
C GLY A 269 5.38 -6.34 3.64
N PHE A 270 5.88 -5.10 3.61
CA PHE A 270 5.27 -3.99 2.88
C PHE A 270 6.38 -3.08 2.34
N ASP A 271 6.23 -2.62 1.10
CA ASP A 271 7.14 -1.70 0.41
C ASP A 271 6.35 -0.61 -0.31
N VAL A 272 6.84 0.63 -0.31
CA VAL A 272 6.12 1.77 -0.87
C VAL A 272 5.94 1.68 -2.40
N ARG A 273 6.81 0.94 -3.10
CA ARG A 273 6.67 0.66 -4.54
C ARG A 273 5.82 -0.58 -4.79
N ALA A 274 6.11 -1.69 -4.12
CA ALA A 274 5.50 -2.99 -4.43
C ALA A 274 4.14 -3.24 -3.72
N GLY A 275 3.85 -2.52 -2.64
CA GLY A 275 2.74 -2.85 -1.74
C GLY A 275 3.06 -4.06 -0.87
N ILE A 276 2.10 -4.99 -0.75
CA ILE A 276 2.26 -6.20 0.06
C ILE A 276 3.31 -7.16 -0.50
N VAL A 277 4.13 -7.73 0.38
CA VAL A 277 5.15 -8.74 0.04
C VAL A 277 4.98 -9.96 0.93
N ILE A 278 4.77 -11.15 0.35
CA ILE A 278 4.74 -12.42 1.08
C ILE A 278 6.13 -13.04 1.03
N SER A 279 6.72 -13.32 2.20
CA SER A 279 8.05 -13.90 2.31
C SER A 279 8.08 -15.16 3.17
N LEU A 280 9.10 -16.00 2.96
CA LEU A 280 9.43 -17.18 3.77
C LEU A 280 8.28 -18.19 3.96
N ALA A 281 7.37 -18.27 2.99
CA ALA A 281 6.22 -19.17 3.07
C ALA A 281 6.69 -20.63 3.07
N SER A 282 6.38 -21.32 4.15
CA SER A 282 6.79 -22.68 4.44
C SER A 282 5.62 -23.47 5.00
N ILE A 283 5.50 -24.71 4.57
CA ILE A 283 4.44 -25.62 4.99
C ILE A 283 5.01 -26.76 5.81
N TYR A 284 4.34 -27.12 6.90
CA TYR A 284 4.68 -28.25 7.74
C TYR A 284 4.14 -29.54 7.12
N ASP A 285 5.06 -30.41 6.73
CA ASP A 285 4.79 -31.75 6.22
C ASP A 285 4.66 -32.70 7.42
N LEU A 286 3.43 -33.14 7.68
CA LEU A 286 3.10 -33.97 8.84
C LEU A 286 3.77 -35.35 8.77
N GLU A 287 3.85 -35.96 7.58
CA GLU A 287 4.47 -37.27 7.38
C GLU A 287 5.99 -37.21 7.58
N LYS A 288 6.62 -36.11 7.17
CA LYS A 288 8.08 -35.93 7.30
C LYS A 288 8.49 -35.26 8.61
N HIS A 289 7.53 -34.83 9.43
CA HIS A 289 7.76 -34.05 10.64
C HIS A 289 8.69 -32.84 10.42
N LYS A 290 8.50 -32.13 9.30
CA LYS A 290 9.44 -31.09 8.86
C LYS A 290 8.75 -29.92 8.17
N SER A 291 9.17 -28.70 8.49
CA SER A 291 8.83 -27.50 7.72
C SER A 291 9.58 -27.47 6.39
N ARG A 292 8.87 -27.22 5.29
CA ARG A 292 9.39 -27.22 3.93
C ARG A 292 9.08 -25.88 3.27
N HIS A 293 10.12 -25.21 2.78
CA HIS A 293 9.96 -23.94 2.07
C HIS A 293 9.22 -24.13 0.73
N VAL A 294 8.34 -23.19 0.41
CA VAL A 294 7.56 -23.16 -0.84
C VAL A 294 7.88 -21.87 -1.62
N LEU A 295 7.70 -20.70 -1.00
CA LEU A 295 7.90 -19.40 -1.62
C LEU A 295 8.83 -18.53 -0.76
N TYR A 296 9.95 -18.09 -1.31
CA TYR A 296 10.89 -17.23 -0.58
C TYR A 296 10.40 -15.78 -0.48
N LYS A 297 9.95 -15.21 -1.61
CA LYS A 297 9.44 -13.85 -1.73
C LYS A 297 8.49 -13.80 -2.94
N GLY A 298 7.30 -13.25 -2.78
CA GLY A 298 6.32 -13.04 -3.83
C GLY A 298 5.56 -11.73 -3.61
N TYR A 299 5.42 -10.97 -4.69
CA TYR A 299 4.76 -9.67 -4.74
C TYR A 299 4.42 -9.35 -6.20
N ILE A 300 3.52 -8.39 -6.42
CA ILE A 300 3.29 -7.84 -7.75
C ILE A 300 4.43 -6.88 -8.04
N SER A 301 5.26 -7.21 -9.03
CA SER A 301 6.44 -6.40 -9.34
C SER A 301 6.12 -5.14 -10.15
N GLU A 302 5.11 -5.23 -11.01
CA GLU A 302 4.72 -4.13 -11.89
C GLU A 302 3.31 -4.37 -12.46
N LEU A 303 2.67 -3.30 -12.91
CA LEU A 303 1.45 -3.32 -13.71
C LEU A 303 1.70 -2.66 -15.06
N PHE A 304 0.87 -2.96 -16.05
CA PHE A 304 0.87 -2.26 -17.32
C PHE A 304 -0.56 -2.10 -17.82
N VAL A 305 -1.03 -0.86 -17.91
CA VAL A 305 -2.43 -0.53 -18.27
C VAL A 305 -2.47 0.29 -19.57
N PRO A 306 -2.26 -0.36 -20.74
CA PRO A 306 -2.24 0.34 -22.02
C PRO A 306 -3.64 0.63 -22.55
N TYR A 307 -3.97 1.92 -22.64
CA TYR A 307 -5.14 2.36 -23.40
C TYR A 307 -4.92 2.11 -24.89
N GLN A 308 -6.03 1.96 -25.63
CA GLN A 308 -6.02 1.57 -27.05
C GLN A 308 -6.53 2.68 -27.98
N ASP A 309 -6.66 3.90 -27.46
CA ASP A 309 -7.02 5.07 -28.25
C ASP A 309 -5.73 5.77 -28.71
N PRO A 310 -5.43 5.78 -30.03
CA PRO A 310 -4.18 6.32 -30.56
C PRO A 310 -4.24 7.84 -30.78
N THR A 311 -5.35 8.51 -30.47
CA THR A 311 -5.48 9.95 -30.66
C THR A 311 -4.64 10.73 -29.64
N GLU A 312 -4.40 12.02 -29.91
CA GLU A 312 -3.66 12.91 -28.99
C GLU A 312 -4.28 12.99 -27.58
N GLU A 313 -5.56 12.62 -27.44
CA GLU A 313 -6.25 12.57 -26.16
C GLU A 313 -5.70 11.47 -25.23
N PHE A 314 -5.28 10.32 -25.79
CA PHE A 314 -5.04 9.10 -24.99
C PHE A 314 -3.79 8.30 -25.35
N TYR A 315 -3.12 8.57 -26.47
CA TYR A 315 -2.00 7.75 -26.96
C TYR A 315 -0.90 7.49 -25.92
N PHE A 316 -0.71 8.42 -24.98
CA PHE A 316 0.30 8.38 -23.93
C PHE A 316 -0.11 7.56 -22.68
N LYS A 317 -1.40 7.26 -22.49
CA LYS A 317 -1.90 6.59 -21.28
C LYS A 317 -1.61 5.09 -21.32
N THR A 318 -0.44 4.72 -20.81
CA THR A 318 0.02 3.33 -20.73
C THR A 318 0.68 3.04 -19.38
N PHE A 319 -0.08 3.23 -18.30
CA PHE A 319 0.47 3.37 -16.94
C PHE A 319 1.23 2.13 -16.45
N PHE A 320 2.31 2.39 -15.72
CA PHE A 320 3.04 1.42 -14.93
C PHE A 320 2.82 1.71 -13.46
N ASP A 321 1.67 1.31 -12.92
CA ASP A 321 1.18 1.77 -11.62
C ASP A 321 2.20 1.65 -10.47
N SER A 322 2.94 0.53 -10.40
CA SER A 322 3.92 0.35 -9.32
C SER A 322 5.14 1.23 -9.54
N GLY A 323 5.65 1.32 -10.77
CA GLY A 323 6.84 2.11 -11.12
C GLY A 323 6.63 3.62 -11.19
N GLU A 324 5.42 4.07 -11.51
CA GLU A 324 5.09 5.49 -11.73
C GLU A 324 4.37 6.12 -10.55
N PHE A 325 3.51 5.38 -9.84
CA PHE A 325 2.69 5.91 -8.74
C PHE A 325 2.92 5.22 -7.39
N GLY A 326 3.59 4.07 -7.38
CA GLY A 326 3.88 3.30 -6.18
C GLY A 326 2.65 2.57 -5.64
N PHE A 327 2.64 1.25 -5.72
CA PHE A 327 1.53 0.42 -5.25
C PHE A 327 1.33 0.53 -3.73
N GLY A 328 2.42 0.64 -2.97
CA GLY A 328 2.37 0.88 -1.53
C GLY A 328 1.94 2.30 -1.18
N LEU A 329 2.41 3.32 -1.91
CA LEU A 329 1.96 4.71 -1.76
C LEU A 329 0.46 4.87 -2.07
N SER A 330 -0.05 4.06 -3.01
CA SER A 330 -1.44 4.05 -3.46
C SER A 330 -2.33 3.05 -2.69
N THR A 331 -1.81 2.40 -1.64
CA THR A 331 -2.59 1.51 -0.79
C THR A 331 -3.60 2.33 0.03
N VAL A 332 -4.84 1.85 0.14
CA VAL A 332 -5.90 2.53 0.89
C VAL A 332 -6.19 1.85 2.23
N SER A 333 -6.77 2.60 3.15
CA SER A 333 -7.29 2.04 4.41
C SER A 333 -8.52 1.18 4.16
N LEU A 334 -8.43 -0.10 4.47
CA LEU A 334 -9.53 -1.05 4.31
C LEU A 334 -10.70 -0.70 5.24
N ILE A 335 -11.91 -0.71 4.68
CA ILE A 335 -13.17 -0.45 5.37
C ILE A 335 -13.63 -1.72 6.09
N PRO A 336 -13.63 -1.77 7.43
CA PRO A 336 -14.03 -2.97 8.17
C PRO A 336 -15.49 -3.37 7.89
N ASN A 337 -15.73 -4.68 7.78
CA ASN A 337 -17.03 -5.29 7.43
C ASN A 337 -17.50 -5.03 5.99
N ARG A 338 -16.67 -4.41 5.14
CA ARG A 338 -16.92 -4.22 3.71
C ARG A 338 -15.80 -4.87 2.90
N ASP A 339 -14.60 -4.33 3.00
CA ASP A 339 -13.43 -4.85 2.27
C ASP A 339 -12.90 -6.13 2.93
N CYS A 340 -13.09 -6.27 4.24
CA CYS A 340 -12.74 -7.46 5.01
C CYS A 340 -13.89 -7.88 5.94
N PRO A 341 -14.09 -9.20 6.16
CA PRO A 341 -15.17 -9.71 7.00
C PRO A 341 -14.96 -9.36 8.49
N SER A 342 -16.00 -9.53 9.29
CA SER A 342 -16.02 -9.13 10.71
C SER A 342 -15.03 -9.88 11.60
N ASN A 343 -14.48 -11.01 11.15
CA ASN A 343 -13.46 -11.80 11.84
C ASN A 343 -12.02 -11.41 11.44
N ALA A 344 -11.84 -10.38 10.62
CA ALA A 344 -10.51 -9.98 10.15
C ALA A 344 -9.66 -9.31 11.25
N LYS A 345 -8.34 -9.49 11.14
CA LYS A 345 -7.32 -8.72 11.85
C LYS A 345 -6.64 -7.77 10.87
N PHE A 346 -6.37 -6.55 11.31
CA PHE A 346 -5.75 -5.52 10.47
C PHE A 346 -4.30 -5.29 10.87
N ILE A 347 -3.48 -4.93 9.88
CA ILE A 347 -2.08 -4.53 10.03
C ILE A 347 -1.95 -3.12 9.48
N ASP A 348 -1.41 -2.23 10.30
CA ASP A 348 -1.04 -0.87 9.91
C ASP A 348 0.37 -0.87 9.33
N VAL A 349 0.65 0.05 8.41
CA VAL A 349 1.98 0.23 7.81
C VAL A 349 2.36 1.71 7.81
N TYR A 350 3.63 2.00 7.55
CA TYR A 350 4.11 3.36 7.33
C TYR A 350 4.52 3.57 5.87
N ILE A 351 4.13 4.71 5.32
CA ILE A 351 4.59 5.26 4.05
C ILE A 351 5.32 6.59 4.32
N HIS A 352 5.74 7.30 3.29
CA HIS A 352 6.38 8.63 3.43
C HIS A 352 5.76 9.66 2.49
N SER A 353 5.82 10.94 2.88
CA SER A 353 5.62 12.11 2.00
C SER A 353 6.88 12.45 1.22
N ASP A 354 6.79 13.41 0.30
CA ASP A 354 7.93 13.95 -0.47
C ASP A 354 9.07 14.51 0.38
N ASP A 355 8.80 15.01 1.59
CA ASP A 355 9.81 15.49 2.52
C ASP A 355 10.43 14.37 3.39
N GLY A 356 10.02 13.11 3.18
CA GLY A 356 10.49 11.94 3.92
C GLY A 356 9.80 11.74 5.27
N THR A 357 8.77 12.53 5.62
CA THR A 357 8.03 12.38 6.86
C THR A 357 7.20 11.09 6.83
N PRO A 358 7.27 10.22 7.85
CA PRO A 358 6.46 9.00 7.88
C PRO A 358 4.98 9.31 8.12
N SER A 359 4.12 8.68 7.33
CA SER A 359 2.66 8.71 7.48
C SER A 359 2.13 7.32 7.82
N LEU A 360 1.27 7.25 8.83
CA LEU A 360 0.61 6.00 9.24
C LEU A 360 -0.54 5.70 8.29
N LEU A 361 -0.45 4.58 7.58
CA LEU A 361 -1.55 4.03 6.81
C LEU A 361 -2.23 2.93 7.63
N LYS A 362 -3.38 3.27 8.20
CA LYS A 362 -4.18 2.35 9.02
C LYS A 362 -4.86 1.29 8.15
N ASN A 363 -5.04 0.10 8.71
CA ASN A 363 -5.77 -1.00 8.07
C ASN A 363 -5.31 -1.27 6.63
N ALA A 364 -4.01 -1.19 6.36
CA ALA A 364 -3.48 -1.36 5.01
C ALA A 364 -3.61 -2.80 4.50
N ILE A 365 -3.51 -3.76 5.43
CA ILE A 365 -3.62 -5.19 5.16
C ILE A 365 -4.61 -5.79 6.15
N CYS A 366 -5.42 -6.74 5.72
CA CYS A 366 -6.23 -7.56 6.62
C CYS A 366 -5.95 -9.06 6.43
N VAL A 367 -6.10 -9.82 7.51
CA VAL A 367 -5.92 -11.28 7.55
C VAL A 367 -7.18 -11.90 8.12
N PHE A 368 -7.77 -12.88 7.43
CA PHE A 368 -8.99 -13.55 7.88
C PHE A 368 -9.10 -14.99 7.37
N GLU A 369 -9.96 -15.77 8.02
CA GLU A 369 -10.27 -17.14 7.61
C GLU A 369 -11.59 -17.19 6.84
N GLN A 370 -11.60 -17.93 5.73
CA GLN A 370 -12.76 -18.20 4.88
C GLN A 370 -13.25 -19.65 5.09
N TYR A 371 -14.57 -19.83 5.12
CA TYR A 371 -15.23 -21.11 5.42
C TYR A 371 -16.18 -21.54 4.30
N GLY A 372 -16.53 -22.83 4.30
CA GLY A 372 -17.60 -23.40 3.45
C GLY A 372 -17.12 -24.20 2.24
N ASN A 373 -15.81 -24.25 1.99
CA ASN A 373 -15.24 -24.98 0.86
C ASN A 373 -15.17 -26.48 1.14
N ILE A 374 -15.47 -27.33 0.15
CA ILE A 374 -15.21 -28.76 0.19
C ILE A 374 -13.72 -28.99 -0.07
N MET A 375 -13.04 -29.65 0.87
CA MET A 375 -11.63 -30.03 0.75
C MET A 375 -11.49 -31.26 -0.16
N TRP A 376 -12.26 -32.30 0.14
CA TRP A 376 -12.39 -33.51 -0.68
C TRP A 376 -13.63 -34.28 -0.25
N ARG A 377 -14.17 -35.09 -1.16
CA ARG A 377 -15.29 -36.00 -0.88
C ARG A 377 -15.26 -37.22 -1.78
N HIS A 378 -15.85 -38.32 -1.32
CA HIS A 378 -16.13 -39.50 -2.13
C HIS A 378 -17.49 -40.08 -1.73
N THR A 379 -18.20 -40.63 -2.70
CA THR A 379 -19.39 -41.46 -2.47
C THR A 379 -19.21 -42.73 -3.29
N GLU A 380 -19.08 -43.85 -2.62
CA GLU A 380 -18.93 -45.17 -3.22
C GLU A 380 -20.23 -45.95 -3.06
N THR A 381 -20.82 -46.29 -4.20
CA THR A 381 -22.03 -47.11 -4.30
C THR A 381 -21.82 -48.34 -5.18
N GLY A 382 -20.60 -48.56 -5.67
CA GLY A 382 -20.23 -49.68 -6.53
C GLY A 382 -19.88 -50.96 -5.77
N ILE A 383 -19.77 -50.93 -4.43
CA ILE A 383 -19.52 -52.10 -3.60
C ILE A 383 -20.87 -52.75 -3.22
N PRO A 384 -21.11 -54.03 -3.57
CA PRO A 384 -22.36 -54.70 -3.25
C PRO A 384 -22.70 -54.64 -1.76
N ASP A 385 -23.94 -54.31 -1.45
CA ASP A 385 -24.49 -54.21 -0.08
C ASP A 385 -23.78 -53.18 0.84
N GLU A 386 -22.96 -52.29 0.28
CA GLU A 386 -22.27 -51.22 1.03
C GLU A 386 -22.64 -49.83 0.50
N TYR A 387 -22.84 -48.88 1.43
CA TYR A 387 -22.97 -47.45 1.13
C TYR A 387 -21.89 -46.71 1.91
N ILE A 388 -20.90 -46.17 1.19
CA ILE A 388 -19.78 -45.47 1.80
C ILE A 388 -19.78 -44.04 1.30
N GLU A 389 -19.76 -43.07 2.21
CA GLU A 389 -19.59 -41.67 1.88
C GLU A 389 -18.64 -40.99 2.86
N GLU A 390 -17.90 -40.03 2.36
CA GLU A 390 -17.04 -39.17 3.17
C GLU A 390 -16.96 -37.79 2.51
N SER A 391 -17.12 -36.73 3.30
CA SER A 391 -17.00 -35.35 2.83
C SER A 391 -16.33 -34.51 3.89
N ARG A 392 -15.23 -33.85 3.52
CA ARG A 392 -14.49 -32.95 4.40
C ARG A 392 -14.45 -31.55 3.83
N THR A 393 -14.52 -30.57 4.72
CA THR A 393 -14.39 -29.15 4.39
C THR A 393 -13.01 -28.62 4.75
N GLU A 394 -12.66 -27.48 4.18
CA GLU A 394 -11.43 -26.75 4.50
C GLU A 394 -11.75 -25.34 4.99
N VAL A 395 -10.79 -24.79 5.73
CA VAL A 395 -10.69 -23.37 6.05
C VAL A 395 -9.49 -22.84 5.28
N ASN A 396 -9.66 -21.70 4.62
CA ASN A 396 -8.59 -21.02 3.91
C ASN A 396 -8.21 -19.73 4.65
N LEU A 397 -6.93 -19.35 4.58
CA LEU A 397 -6.46 -18.06 5.09
C LEU A 397 -6.32 -17.09 3.93
N ILE A 398 -6.88 -15.89 4.06
CA ILE A 398 -6.72 -14.81 3.08
C ILE A 398 -5.95 -13.66 3.73
N VAL A 399 -4.92 -13.19 3.04
CA VAL A 399 -4.23 -11.93 3.33
C VAL A 399 -4.57 -10.94 2.21
N ARG A 400 -5.28 -9.87 2.55
CA ARG A 400 -5.83 -8.90 1.60
C ARG A 400 -5.23 -7.52 1.78
N THR A 401 -4.97 -6.84 0.68
CA THR A 401 -4.74 -5.39 0.61
C THR A 401 -5.51 -4.80 -0.57
N VAL A 402 -5.76 -3.50 -0.57
CA VAL A 402 -6.43 -2.79 -1.66
C VAL A 402 -5.58 -1.61 -2.07
N VAL A 403 -5.34 -1.49 -3.38
CA VAL A 403 -4.55 -0.41 -3.98
C VAL A 403 -5.43 0.36 -4.96
N THR A 404 -5.52 1.67 -4.77
CA THR A 404 -6.32 2.55 -5.62
C THR A 404 -5.40 3.54 -6.33
N VAL A 405 -5.26 3.39 -7.66
CA VAL A 405 -4.48 4.31 -8.50
C VAL A 405 -5.45 5.08 -9.38
N GLY A 406 -5.68 6.35 -9.04
CA GLY A 406 -6.62 7.20 -9.76
C GLY A 406 -8.04 6.64 -9.73
N ASN A 407 -8.48 6.05 -10.85
CA ASN A 407 -9.83 5.51 -11.05
C ASN A 407 -9.92 3.98 -10.94
N TYR A 408 -8.81 3.29 -10.66
CA TYR A 408 -8.76 1.84 -10.55
C TYR A 408 -8.69 1.42 -9.09
N ASP A 409 -9.44 0.38 -8.72
CA ASP A 409 -9.34 -0.29 -7.42
C ASP A 409 -8.90 -1.74 -7.64
N ASN A 410 -7.73 -2.10 -7.12
CA ASN A 410 -7.16 -3.45 -7.19
C ASN A 410 -7.27 -4.11 -5.82
N VAL A 411 -8.14 -5.12 -5.69
CA VAL A 411 -8.23 -5.97 -4.49
C VAL A 411 -7.26 -7.14 -4.67
N LEU A 412 -6.25 -7.21 -3.82
CA LEU A 412 -5.18 -8.20 -3.93
C LEU A 412 -5.26 -9.20 -2.79
N ASP A 413 -5.43 -10.47 -3.12
CA ASP A 413 -5.54 -11.55 -2.15
C ASP A 413 -4.38 -12.55 -2.31
N TRP A 414 -3.79 -12.94 -1.17
CA TRP A 414 -2.98 -14.14 -1.04
C TRP A 414 -3.75 -15.19 -0.23
N GLU A 415 -4.32 -16.19 -0.91
CA GLU A 415 -5.04 -17.30 -0.28
C GLU A 415 -4.08 -18.48 0.00
N PHE A 416 -4.04 -18.93 1.25
CA PHE A 416 -3.29 -20.13 1.68
C PHE A 416 -4.27 -21.23 2.07
N LYS A 417 -4.02 -22.45 1.57
CA LYS A 417 -4.86 -23.63 1.81
C LYS A 417 -4.10 -24.71 2.57
N THR A 418 -4.78 -25.46 3.44
CA THR A 418 -4.17 -26.56 4.20
C THR A 418 -3.68 -27.71 3.31
N SER A 419 -4.23 -27.84 2.09
CA SER A 419 -3.75 -28.75 1.04
C SER A 419 -2.37 -28.40 0.48
N GLY A 420 -1.84 -27.21 0.80
CA GLY A 420 -0.56 -26.71 0.32
C GLY A 420 -0.63 -25.82 -0.91
N SER A 421 -1.83 -25.51 -1.39
CA SER A 421 -2.02 -24.52 -2.47
C SER A 421 -1.83 -23.08 -1.93
N ILE A 422 -1.21 -22.24 -2.77
CA ILE A 422 -1.22 -20.78 -2.65
C ILE A 422 -1.97 -20.26 -3.88
N LYS A 423 -2.97 -19.40 -3.68
CA LYS A 423 -3.78 -18.85 -4.77
C LYS A 423 -3.81 -17.31 -4.67
N PRO A 424 -2.91 -16.63 -5.38
CA PRO A 424 -2.98 -15.18 -5.58
C PRO A 424 -4.18 -14.84 -6.48
N SER A 425 -4.92 -13.77 -6.17
CA SER A 425 -6.00 -13.26 -7.03
C SER A 425 -6.17 -11.75 -6.96
#